data_AF-A0A0R1THS4-F1
#
_entry.id   AF-A0A0R1THS4-F1
#
_cell.length_a   1.000
_cell.length_b   1.000
_cell.length_c   1.000
_cell.angle_alpha   90.00
_cell.angle_beta   90.00
_cell.angle_gamma   90.00
#
_symmetry.space_group_name_H-M   'P 1'
#
loop_
_entity.id
_entity.type
_entity.pdbx_description
1 polymer ?
#
loop_
_entity_poly.entity_id
_entity_poly.type
_entity_poly.pdbx_seq_one_letter_code
_entity_poly.pdbx_strand_id
1 'polypeptide(L)'
;MRQKLEQAMYQDAYNFARYLKESKQDLAFIEVIRKRGIEALGNSLGLGLCVFGLSMELSLRLTRLIIKYNLKVINVILSILDGSAKGFKVSITKKI
;
A
#
# COMPACT_ATOMS: atom_id res chain seq x y z
N MET A 1 -1.64 -6.34 -21.94
CA MET A 1 -1.25 -7.09 -20.71
C MET A 1 -0.77 -6.16 -19.58
N ARG A 2 0.15 -5.22 -19.87
CA ARG A 2 0.68 -4.23 -18.91
C ARG A 2 -0.38 -3.36 -18.20
N GLN A 3 -1.38 -2.86 -18.94
CA GLN A 3 -2.50 -2.06 -18.39
C GLN A 3 -3.36 -2.83 -17.39
N LYS A 4 -3.57 -4.14 -17.57
CA LYS A 4 -4.37 -4.96 -16.64
C LYS A 4 -3.65 -5.18 -15.31
N LEU A 5 -2.33 -5.41 -15.35
CA LEU A 5 -1.50 -5.55 -14.15
C LEU A 5 -1.45 -4.25 -13.35
N GLU A 6 -1.33 -3.12 -14.05
CA GLU A 6 -1.32 -1.80 -13.43
C GLU A 6 -2.67 -1.50 -12.75
N GLN A 7 -3.80 -1.73 -13.42
CA GLN A 7 -5.13 -1.59 -12.80
C GLN A 7 -5.30 -2.49 -11.56
N ALA A 8 -4.82 -3.73 -11.61
CA ALA A 8 -4.86 -4.63 -10.46
C ALA A 8 -4.01 -4.10 -9.28
N MET A 9 -2.83 -3.54 -9.55
CA MET A 9 -1.99 -2.91 -8.52
C MET A 9 -2.73 -1.74 -7.84
N TYR A 10 -3.39 -0.88 -8.61
CA TYR A 10 -4.16 0.23 -8.05
C TYR A 10 -5.34 -0.25 -7.20
N GLN A 11 -6.06 -1.28 -7.66
CA GLN A 11 -7.17 -1.84 -6.89
C GLN A 11 -6.69 -2.48 -5.58
N ASP A 12 -5.59 -3.23 -5.63
CA ASP A 12 -4.99 -3.86 -4.45
C ASP A 12 -4.45 -2.79 -3.48
N ALA A 13 -3.81 -1.74 -3.99
CA ALA A 13 -3.35 -0.59 -3.20
C ALA A 13 -4.52 0.16 -2.54
N TYR A 14 -5.63 0.35 -3.26
CA TYR A 14 -6.85 0.96 -2.73
C TYR A 14 -7.44 0.12 -1.60
N ASN A 15 -7.55 -1.19 -1.79
CA ASN A 15 -8.06 -2.10 -0.76
C ASN A 15 -7.16 -2.07 0.50
N PHE A 16 -5.85 -1.99 0.32
CA PHE A 16 -4.90 -1.88 1.42
C PHE A 16 -4.98 -0.53 2.14
N ALA A 17 -5.07 0.58 1.41
CA ALA A 17 -5.26 1.91 1.98
C ALA A 17 -6.60 2.03 2.72
N ARG A 18 -7.65 1.39 2.20
CA ARG A 18 -8.95 1.29 2.87
C ARG A 18 -8.83 0.51 4.19
N TYR A 19 -8.17 -0.65 4.18
CA TYR A 19 -7.91 -1.43 5.38
C TYR A 19 -7.17 -0.61 6.44
N LEU A 20 -6.12 0.13 6.04
CA LEU A 20 -5.38 1.04 6.94
C LEU A 20 -6.27 2.09 7.61
N LYS A 21 -7.21 2.69 6.86
CA LYS A 21 -8.16 3.67 7.40
C LYS A 21 -9.18 3.02 8.32
N GLU A 22 -9.73 1.86 7.93
CA GLU A 22 -10.70 1.11 8.74
C GLU A 22 -10.08 0.60 10.05
N SER A 23 -8.80 0.22 10.03
CA SER A 23 -8.05 -0.20 11.23
C SER A 23 -7.41 0.96 12.01
N LYS A 24 -7.56 2.21 11.55
CA LYS A 24 -6.93 3.42 12.13
C LYS A 24 -5.40 3.34 12.23
N GLN A 25 -4.77 2.61 11.32
CA GLN A 25 -3.31 2.43 11.25
C GLN A 25 -2.67 3.26 10.13
N ASP A 26 -3.46 4.03 9.39
CA ASP A 26 -3.03 4.86 8.26
C ASP A 26 -1.94 5.87 8.64
N LEU A 27 -2.13 6.65 9.71
CA LEU A 27 -1.13 7.63 10.15
C LEU A 27 0.18 6.97 10.59
N ALA A 28 0.09 5.90 11.40
CA ALA A 28 1.25 5.16 11.89
C ALA A 28 2.00 4.49 10.74
N PHE A 29 1.28 3.95 9.75
CA PHE A 29 1.88 3.40 8.54
C PHE A 29 2.63 4.47 7.74
N ILE A 30 2.00 5.62 7.48
CA ILE A 30 2.65 6.74 6.78
C ILE A 30 3.91 7.16 7.51
N GLU A 31 3.87 7.28 8.83
CA GLU A 31 5.01 7.66 9.65
C GLU A 31 6.15 6.64 9.56
N VAL A 32 5.86 5.34 9.67
CA VAL A 32 6.85 4.26 9.52
C VAL A 32 7.47 4.29 8.13
N ILE A 33 6.66 4.43 7.07
CA ILE A 33 7.17 4.49 5.70
C ILE A 33 7.95 5.78 5.44
N ARG A 34 7.58 6.93 5.98
CA ARG A 34 8.36 8.17 5.81
C ARG A 34 9.67 8.15 6.59
N LYS A 35 9.67 7.62 7.82
CA LYS A 35 10.88 7.55 8.66
C LYS A 35 11.85 6.46 8.22
N ARG A 36 11.33 5.27 7.88
CA ARG A 36 12.14 4.08 7.61
C ARG A 36 12.13 3.65 6.16
N GLY A 37 11.16 4.12 5.38
CA GLY A 37 11.04 3.75 3.98
C GLY A 37 12.13 4.35 3.10
N ILE A 38 12.69 5.53 3.38
CA ILE A 38 13.80 6.04 2.56
C ILE A 38 15.03 5.11 2.62
N GLU A 39 15.28 4.50 3.78
CA GLU A 39 16.36 3.52 3.96
C GLU A 39 15.94 2.10 3.52
N ALA A 40 14.67 1.73 3.68
CA ALA A 40 14.14 0.40 3.38
C ALA A 40 13.58 0.24 1.94
N LEU A 41 13.40 1.32 1.18
CA LEU A 41 12.99 1.31 -0.25
C LEU A 41 14.10 0.74 -1.17
N GLY A 42 15.24 0.33 -0.62
CA GLY A 42 16.19 -0.56 -1.30
C GLY A 42 15.87 -2.05 -1.14
N ASN A 43 15.02 -2.45 -0.18
CA ASN A 43 14.77 -3.85 0.19
C ASN A 43 13.30 -4.12 0.58
N SER A 44 12.60 -4.86 -0.27
CA SER A 44 11.21 -5.30 -0.09
C SER A 44 10.92 -6.02 1.24
N LEU A 45 11.89 -6.78 1.76
CA LEU A 45 11.77 -7.50 3.04
C LEU A 45 11.93 -6.56 4.24
N GLY A 46 12.78 -5.53 4.12
CA GLY A 46 12.99 -4.52 5.17
C GLY A 46 11.72 -3.73 5.46
N LEU A 47 10.94 -3.39 4.42
CA LEU A 47 9.67 -2.68 4.57
C LEU A 47 8.58 -3.52 5.24
N GLY A 48 8.47 -4.81 4.88
CA GLY A 48 7.56 -5.73 5.56
C GLY A 48 7.82 -5.80 7.07
N LEU A 49 9.10 -5.89 7.45
CA LEU A 49 9.53 -5.97 8.84
C LEU A 49 9.36 -4.64 9.60
N CYS A 50 9.58 -3.49 8.95
CA CYS A 50 9.36 -2.17 9.59
C CYS A 50 7.91 -2.00 10.06
N VAL A 51 6.99 -2.58 9.30
CA VAL A 51 5.55 -2.46 9.50
C VAL A 51 4.99 -3.57 10.40
N PHE A 52 5.78 -4.62 10.68
CA PHE A 52 5.46 -5.66 11.67
C PHE A 52 5.29 -5.08 13.08
N GLY A 53 6.00 -4.00 13.41
CA GLY A 53 5.83 -3.28 14.67
C GLY A 53 4.43 -2.64 14.85
N LEU A 54 3.63 -2.56 13.78
CA LEU A 54 2.23 -2.10 13.83
C LEU A 54 1.25 -3.28 13.94
N SER A 55 1.43 -4.30 13.10
CA SER A 55 0.66 -5.55 13.12
C SER A 55 1.29 -6.59 12.19
N MET A 56 1.31 -7.86 12.63
CA MET A 56 1.73 -9.00 11.81
C MET A 56 0.85 -9.16 10.57
N GLU A 57 -0.46 -8.96 10.70
CA GLU A 57 -1.39 -9.05 9.56
C GLU A 57 -1.06 -8.00 8.49
N LEU A 58 -0.76 -6.78 8.94
CA LEU A 58 -0.44 -5.66 8.07
C LEU A 58 0.90 -5.86 7.35
N SER A 59 1.90 -6.37 8.07
CA SER A 59 3.19 -6.78 7.52
C SER A 59 3.04 -7.83 6.42
N LEU A 60 2.24 -8.87 6.64
CA LEU A 60 2.00 -9.94 5.66
C LEU A 60 1.25 -9.43 4.43
N ARG A 61 0.20 -8.62 4.62
CA ARG A 61 -0.55 -8.00 3.53
C ARG A 61 0.36 -7.12 2.67
N LEU A 62 1.15 -6.26 3.29
CA LEU A 62 2.10 -5.39 2.60
C LEU A 62 3.17 -6.18 1.85
N THR A 63 3.77 -7.18 2.49
CA THR A 63 4.82 -8.03 1.91
C THR A 63 4.30 -8.74 0.65
N ARG A 64 3.09 -9.28 0.69
CA ARG A 64 2.45 -9.89 -0.50
C ARG A 64 2.30 -8.90 -1.65
N LEU A 65 1.89 -7.66 -1.36
CA LEU A 65 1.76 -6.61 -2.38
C LEU A 65 3.12 -6.24 -2.97
N ILE A 66 4.16 -6.11 -2.15
CA ILE A 66 5.50 -5.81 -2.61
C ILE A 66 6.07 -6.95 -3.45
N ILE A 67 5.88 -8.22 -3.07
CA ILE A 67 6.32 -9.35 -3.89
C ILE A 67 5.65 -9.32 -5.28
N LYS A 68 4.36 -8.97 -5.33
CA LYS A 68 3.57 -8.96 -6.57
C LYS A 68 3.87 -7.76 -7.48
N TYR A 69 4.13 -6.59 -6.90
CA TYR A 69 4.18 -5.32 -7.63
C TYR A 69 5.49 -4.54 -7.46
N ASN A 70 6.44 -5.09 -6.71
CA ASN A 70 7.62 -4.40 -6.22
C ASN A 70 7.23 -3.15 -5.39
N LEU A 71 8.17 -2.25 -5.13
CA LEU A 71 7.98 -1.06 -4.30
C LEU A 71 7.07 0.00 -4.90
N LYS A 72 6.69 -0.15 -6.18
CA LYS A 72 5.75 0.77 -6.86
C LYS A 72 4.42 0.86 -6.14
N VAL A 73 3.94 -0.25 -5.58
CA VAL A 73 2.66 -0.29 -4.84
C VAL A 73 2.67 0.61 -3.61
N ILE A 74 3.83 0.83 -2.98
CA ILE A 74 3.97 1.69 -1.80
C ILE A 74 3.66 3.15 -2.15
N ASN A 75 4.24 3.64 -3.26
CA ASN A 75 3.99 5.00 -3.73
C ASN A 75 2.51 5.21 -4.07
N VAL A 76 1.87 4.19 -4.64
CA VAL A 76 0.43 4.23 -4.94
C VAL A 76 -0.40 4.25 -3.65
N ILE A 77 -0.10 3.41 -2.67
CA ILE A 77 -0.76 3.40 -1.36
C ILE A 77 -0.64 4.78 -0.71
N LEU A 78 0.56 5.37 -0.66
CA LEU A 78 0.79 6.70 -0.10
C LEU A 78 -0.01 7.77 -0.83
N SER A 79 -0.03 7.75 -2.17
CA SER A 79 -0.80 8.71 -2.97
C SER A 79 -2.32 8.61 -2.71
N ILE A 80 -2.82 7.41 -2.45
CA ILE A 80 -4.24 7.19 -2.09
C ILE A 80 -4.52 7.72 -0.67
N LEU A 81 -3.61 7.48 0.28
CA LEU A 81 -3.77 7.95 1.66
C LEU A 81 -3.69 9.47 1.76
N ASP A 82 -2.76 10.10 1.04
CA ASP A 82 -2.57 11.56 0.95
C ASP A 82 -3.64 12.26 0.09
N GLY A 83 -4.57 11.50 -0.53
CA GLY A 83 -5.65 12.04 -1.37
C GLY A 83 -5.18 12.66 -2.69
N SER A 84 -3.91 12.46 -3.06
CA SER A 84 -3.28 13.01 -4.26
C SER A 84 -3.47 12.12 -5.49
N ALA A 85 -4.01 10.90 -5.33
CA ALA A 85 -4.37 10.00 -6.41
C ALA A 85 -5.53 10.57 -7.27
N LYS A 86 -5.22 11.51 -8.18
CA LYS A 86 -6.17 12.06 -9.16
C LYS A 86 -6.12 11.24 -10.46
N GLY A 87 -7.29 10.88 -10.99
CA GLY A 87 -7.44 10.37 -12.37
C GLY A 87 -7.56 8.86 -12.54
N PHE A 88 -7.51 8.06 -11.48
CA PHE A 88 -7.69 6.62 -11.59
C PHE A 88 -9.16 6.26 -11.34
N LYS A 89 -9.84 5.74 -12.37
CA LYS A 89 -11.11 5.02 -12.21
C LYS A 89 -10.84 3.76 -11.38
N VAL A 90 -10.72 3.93 -10.06
CA VAL A 90 -11.04 2.84 -9.14
C VAL A 90 -12.53 2.65 -9.35
N SER A 91 -12.90 1.68 -10.18
CA SER A 91 -14.26 1.22 -10.26
C SER A 91 -14.57 0.61 -8.91
N ILE A 92 -14.97 1.46 -7.95
CA ILE A 92 -15.60 1.03 -6.73
C ILE A 92 -16.93 0.47 -7.20
N THR A 93 -16.93 -0.80 -7.58
CA THR A 93 -18.16 -1.58 -7.68
C THR A 93 -18.72 -1.60 -6.27
N LYS A 94 -19.52 -0.57 -5.93
CA LYS A 94 -20.52 -0.67 -4.88
C LYS A 94 -21.36 -1.87 -5.28
N LYS A 95 -21.11 -3.03 -4.67
CA LYS A 95 -22.17 -4.02 -4.53
C LYS A 95 -23.24 -3.34 -3.67
N ILE A 96 -24.30 -2.92 -4.35
CA ILE A 96 -25.59 -2.62 -3.74
C ILE A 96 -26.15 -3.95 -3.23
#